data_AF-A0A815AAV8-F1
#
_entry.id   AF-A0A815AAV8-F1
#
_cell.length_a   1.000
_cell.length_b   1.000
_cell.length_c   1.000
_cell.angle_alpha   90.00
_cell.angle_beta   90.00
_cell.angle_gamma   90.00
#
_symmetry.space_group_name_H-M   'P 1'
#
loop_
_entity.id
_entity.type
_entity.pdbx_description
1 polymer ?
#
loop_
_entity_poly.entity_id
_entity_poly.type
_entity_poly.pdbx_seq_one_letter_code
_entity_poly.pdbx_strand_id
1 'polypeptide(L)'
;MTKNWERFFFISCDQHWLVYFNLLTASTTTTSTTTATTPIMQCILPQSQTTPEKYLSNPWHGKGFCEPNQYKSAIDRCEGAHKSSKQEFHHASRKLHQAKRAEEIIKTDLGAADEQKKKIKDSVHHYESKTETCRSTYSKLMEDMKAEQPGYEEEMFKILSRTDDFERERLNQFKLMFNALQEAVSIEKDARHTEMSDLFNKAIGKHNINSDIEYFNKHYGRETKTKWPVFEDVHE
;
A
#
# COMPACT_ATOMS: atom_id res chain seq x y z
N MET A 1 3.00 -23.34 4.13
CA MET A 1 3.71 -22.05 4.19
C MET A 1 3.14 -20.99 3.24
N THR A 2 2.20 -21.31 2.35
CA THR A 2 1.61 -20.41 1.34
C THR A 2 0.56 -19.42 1.89
N LYS A 3 -0.13 -19.73 2.99
CA LYS A 3 -1.26 -18.92 3.50
C LYS A 3 -0.88 -17.56 4.11
N ASN A 4 0.38 -17.31 4.43
CA ASN A 4 0.80 -16.04 5.05
C ASN A 4 1.08 -14.92 4.04
N TRP A 5 1.41 -15.26 2.80
CA TRP A 5 1.76 -14.27 1.77
C TRP A 5 0.52 -13.57 1.21
N GLU A 6 -0.58 -14.31 1.02
CA GLU A 6 -1.85 -13.77 0.54
C GLU A 6 -2.45 -12.70 1.49
N ARG A 7 -2.29 -12.89 2.81
CA ARG A 7 -2.82 -11.94 3.81
C ARG A 7 -2.03 -10.65 3.92
N PHE A 8 -0.71 -10.68 3.68
CA PHE A 8 0.14 -9.49 3.78
C PHE A 8 -0.08 -8.53 2.60
N PHE A 9 -0.31 -9.08 1.39
CA PHE A 9 -0.59 -8.29 0.20
C PHE A 9 -2.00 -7.67 0.21
N PHE A 10 -3.01 -8.38 0.69
CA PHE A 10 -4.41 -7.91 0.68
C PHE A 10 -4.69 -6.73 1.61
N ILE A 11 -4.04 -6.68 2.78
CA ILE A 11 -4.34 -5.65 3.79
C ILE A 11 -3.72 -4.29 3.43
N SER A 12 -2.59 -4.29 2.72
CA SER A 12 -1.86 -3.05 2.41
C SER A 12 -2.49 -2.25 1.24
N CYS A 13 -3.23 -2.92 0.35
CA CYS A 13 -3.74 -2.27 -0.86
C CYS A 13 -5.15 -1.68 -0.69
N ASP A 14 -6.10 -2.35 -0.03
CA ASP A 14 -7.50 -1.88 -0.03
C ASP A 14 -7.80 -0.72 0.95
N GLN A 15 -7.08 -0.63 2.08
CA GLN A 15 -7.48 0.32 3.13
C GLN A 15 -6.96 1.75 2.93
N HIS A 16 -5.90 1.97 2.15
CA HIS A 16 -5.37 3.31 1.92
C HIS A 16 -6.10 4.09 0.80
N TRP A 17 -6.73 3.42 -0.16
CA TRP A 17 -7.41 4.10 -1.27
C TRP A 17 -8.76 4.71 -0.87
N LEU A 18 -9.50 4.11 0.06
CA LEU A 18 -10.77 4.64 0.56
C LEU A 18 -10.63 5.93 1.37
N VAL A 19 -9.46 6.16 1.99
CA VAL A 19 -9.19 7.39 2.75
C VAL A 19 -8.88 8.57 1.82
N TYR A 20 -8.17 8.34 0.71
CA TYR A 20 -7.85 9.39 -0.26
C TYR A 20 -9.05 9.83 -1.11
N PHE A 21 -9.98 8.92 -1.42
CA PHE A 21 -11.16 9.26 -2.24
C PHE A 21 -12.16 10.18 -1.50
N ASN A 22 -12.28 10.06 -0.18
CA ASN A 22 -13.16 10.94 0.62
C ASN A 22 -12.56 12.33 0.89
N LEU A 23 -11.23 12.47 0.82
CA LEU A 23 -10.56 13.78 0.98
C LEU A 23 -10.60 14.63 -0.29
N LEU A 24 -10.62 14.00 -1.48
CA LEU A 24 -10.70 14.75 -2.75
C LEU A 24 -12.12 15.21 -3.11
N THR A 25 -13.17 14.50 -2.69
CA THR A 25 -14.56 14.87 -3.01
C THR A 25 -15.14 15.94 -2.08
N ALA A 26 -14.48 16.23 -0.95
CA ALA A 26 -14.91 17.26 0.00
C ALA A 26 -14.57 18.70 -0.43
N SER A 27 -13.75 18.90 -1.47
CA SER A 27 -13.24 20.23 -1.85
C SER A 27 -13.94 20.90 -3.05
N THR A 28 -15.00 20.31 -3.63
CA THR A 28 -15.62 20.83 -4.87
C THR A 28 -17.01 21.45 -4.73
N THR A 29 -17.40 21.95 -3.55
CA THR A 29 -18.66 22.70 -3.42
C THR A 29 -18.49 23.99 -2.63
N THR A 30 -18.06 25.04 -3.33
CA THR A 30 -18.40 26.43 -2.98
C THR A 30 -18.42 27.31 -4.24
N THR A 31 -19.63 27.56 -4.73
CA THR A 31 -19.94 28.55 -5.75
C THR A 31 -19.90 29.97 -5.18
N SER A 32 -19.02 30.81 -5.74
CA SER A 32 -19.10 32.25 -6.03
C SER A 32 -19.79 33.22 -5.04
N THR A 33 -19.12 34.31 -4.65
CA THR A 33 -19.25 35.68 -5.24
C THR A 33 -18.34 36.69 -4.50
N THR A 34 -17.88 37.72 -5.24
CA THR A 34 -17.38 39.07 -4.83
C THR A 34 -15.87 39.32 -4.56
N THR A 35 -15.23 39.84 -5.62
CA THR A 35 -14.21 40.92 -5.70
C THR A 35 -13.35 41.25 -4.48
N ALA A 36 -12.07 40.85 -4.52
CA ALA A 36 -10.93 41.65 -4.06
C ALA A 36 -9.62 41.07 -4.63
N THR A 37 -8.82 41.93 -5.24
CA THR A 37 -7.52 41.61 -5.86
C THR A 37 -6.46 41.40 -4.77
N THR A 38 -6.11 40.14 -4.52
CA THR A 38 -4.91 39.73 -3.78
C THR A 38 -4.18 38.68 -4.61
N PRO A 39 -2.85 38.72 -4.73
CA PRO A 39 -2.12 37.69 -5.45
C PRO A 39 -2.18 36.41 -4.62
N ILE A 40 -3.09 35.51 -5.01
CA ILE A 40 -3.15 34.15 -4.53
C ILE A 40 -1.79 33.54 -4.86
N MET A 41 -1.06 33.16 -3.81
CA MET A 41 0.16 32.37 -3.90
C MET A 41 -0.26 31.04 -4.57
N GLN A 42 -0.19 30.99 -5.90
CA GLN A 42 -0.31 29.75 -6.64
C GLN A 42 0.75 28.83 -6.06
N CYS A 43 0.33 27.75 -5.40
CA CYS A 43 1.22 26.64 -5.10
C CYS A 43 1.89 26.25 -6.42
N ILE A 44 3.16 26.63 -6.56
CA ILE A 44 4.03 26.16 -7.62
C ILE A 44 4.35 24.71 -7.27
N LEU A 45 3.37 23.83 -7.44
CA LEU A 45 3.69 22.47 -7.84
C LEU A 45 4.26 22.62 -9.25
N PRO A 46 5.46 22.10 -9.53
CA PRO A 46 6.03 22.18 -10.87
C PRO A 46 5.03 21.56 -11.84
N GLN A 47 4.38 22.39 -12.66
CA GLN A 47 3.35 22.00 -13.62
C GLN A 47 3.86 21.01 -14.69
N SER A 48 5.16 20.70 -14.67
CA SER A 48 5.82 19.76 -15.57
C SER A 48 5.93 18.32 -15.04
N GLN A 49 5.56 18.02 -13.79
CA GLN A 49 5.66 16.65 -13.26
C GLN A 49 4.39 16.20 -12.54
N THR A 50 3.67 15.29 -13.21
CA THR A 50 2.50 14.51 -12.77
C THR A 50 1.22 15.30 -12.47
N THR A 51 0.55 15.75 -13.54
CA THR A 51 -0.90 15.98 -13.48
C THR A 51 -1.62 14.69 -13.07
N PRO A 52 -2.75 14.74 -12.35
CA PRO A 52 -3.60 13.58 -12.04
C PRO A 52 -4.00 12.79 -13.30
N GLU A 53 -4.03 13.45 -14.46
CA GLU A 53 -4.24 12.84 -15.76
C GLU A 53 -3.20 11.79 -16.14
N LYS A 54 -1.95 11.86 -15.65
CA LYS A 54 -0.93 10.84 -15.93
C LYS A 54 -1.16 9.54 -15.15
N TYR A 55 -1.78 9.65 -13.97
CA TYR A 55 -2.28 8.49 -13.23
C TYR A 55 -3.50 7.91 -13.93
N LEU A 56 -4.46 8.74 -14.35
CA LEU A 56 -5.67 8.30 -15.05
C LEU A 56 -5.40 7.76 -16.47
N SER A 57 -4.34 8.21 -17.14
CA SER A 57 -3.90 7.73 -18.46
C SER A 57 -2.91 6.57 -18.38
N ASN A 58 -2.58 6.11 -17.16
CA ASN A 58 -1.84 4.87 -17.00
C ASN A 58 -2.70 3.73 -17.59
N PRO A 59 -2.24 2.99 -18.62
CA PRO A 59 -3.02 1.90 -19.23
C PRO A 59 -3.38 0.76 -18.26
N TRP A 60 -2.83 0.81 -17.04
CA TRP A 60 -3.10 -0.08 -15.92
C TRP A 60 -4.20 0.44 -14.96
N HIS A 61 -4.55 1.72 -14.98
CA HIS A 61 -5.70 2.26 -14.23
C HIS A 61 -7.00 1.73 -14.87
N GLY A 62 -7.64 0.76 -14.20
CA GLY A 62 -8.88 0.12 -14.66
C GLY A 62 -8.72 -1.28 -15.22
N LYS A 63 -7.50 -1.72 -15.54
CA LYS A 63 -7.20 -3.15 -15.76
C LYS A 63 -6.87 -3.75 -14.39
N GLY A 64 -7.91 -4.22 -13.70
CA GLY A 64 -7.88 -4.76 -12.33
C GLY A 64 -6.48 -5.04 -11.79
N PHE A 65 -6.03 -4.17 -10.86
CA PHE A 65 -4.82 -4.36 -10.07
C PHE A 65 -4.85 -5.78 -9.49
N CYS A 66 -4.07 -6.68 -10.07
CA CYS A 66 -4.10 -8.13 -9.82
C CYS A 66 -5.53 -8.69 -9.74
N GLU A 67 -6.12 -9.24 -10.81
CA GLU A 67 -7.30 -10.08 -10.63
C GLU A 67 -6.97 -11.20 -9.63
N PRO A 68 -7.46 -11.14 -8.37
CA PRO A 68 -6.90 -11.93 -7.26
C PRO A 68 -7.15 -13.44 -7.40
N ASN A 69 -7.86 -13.84 -8.46
CA ASN A 69 -8.45 -15.16 -8.62
C ASN A 69 -8.02 -15.91 -9.89
N GLN A 70 -7.19 -15.31 -10.76
CA GLN A 70 -6.80 -15.96 -12.03
C GLN A 70 -6.17 -17.33 -11.80
N TYR A 71 -5.35 -17.47 -10.76
CA TYR A 71 -4.60 -18.70 -10.48
C TYR A 71 -5.15 -19.47 -9.27
N LYS A 72 -5.89 -18.78 -8.40
CA LYS A 72 -6.59 -19.41 -7.26
C LYS A 72 -7.52 -20.52 -7.74
N SER A 73 -8.28 -20.27 -8.82
CA SER A 73 -9.17 -21.29 -9.37
C SER A 73 -8.43 -22.51 -9.96
N ALA A 74 -7.22 -22.35 -10.47
CA ALA A 74 -6.40 -23.44 -11.00
C ALA A 74 -5.75 -24.24 -9.86
N ILE A 75 -5.16 -23.56 -8.88
CA ILE A 75 -4.59 -24.20 -7.68
C ILE A 75 -5.67 -24.95 -6.90
N ASP A 76 -6.84 -24.34 -6.68
CA ASP A 76 -7.95 -24.95 -5.95
C ASP A 76 -8.45 -26.24 -6.63
N ARG A 77 -8.45 -26.27 -7.98
CA ARG A 77 -8.78 -27.48 -8.75
C ARG A 77 -7.74 -28.58 -8.56
N CYS A 78 -6.45 -28.24 -8.65
CA CYS A 78 -5.36 -29.20 -8.47
C CYS A 78 -5.28 -29.72 -7.02
N GLU A 79 -5.47 -28.85 -6.02
CA GLU A 79 -5.55 -29.22 -4.62
C GLU A 79 -6.75 -30.14 -4.32
N GLY A 80 -7.90 -29.85 -4.93
CA GLY A 80 -9.11 -30.66 -4.83
C GLY A 80 -8.89 -32.08 -5.38
N ALA A 81 -8.35 -32.19 -6.58
CA ALA A 81 -8.02 -33.47 -7.22
C ALA A 81 -7.00 -34.27 -6.39
N HIS A 82 -5.91 -33.62 -5.96
CA HIS A 82 -4.88 -34.24 -5.13
C HIS A 82 -5.45 -34.78 -3.82
N LYS A 83 -6.29 -33.99 -3.14
CA LYS A 83 -6.94 -34.40 -1.90
C LYS A 83 -7.84 -35.63 -2.09
N SER A 84 -8.64 -35.66 -3.15
CA SER A 84 -9.54 -36.80 -3.44
C SER A 84 -8.76 -38.07 -3.75
N SER A 85 -7.81 -38.01 -4.69
CA SER A 85 -7.00 -39.19 -5.08
C SER A 85 -6.17 -39.74 -3.92
N LYS A 86 -5.62 -38.85 -3.08
CA LYS A 86 -4.96 -39.25 -1.84
C LYS A 86 -5.91 -39.99 -0.91
N GLN A 87 -7.10 -39.44 -0.65
CA GLN A 87 -8.10 -40.06 0.23
C GLN A 87 -8.53 -41.44 -0.26
N GLU A 88 -8.74 -41.60 -1.56
CA GLU A 88 -9.11 -42.87 -2.20
C GLU A 88 -8.02 -43.93 -2.06
N PHE A 89 -6.75 -43.57 -2.32
CA PHE A 89 -5.61 -44.47 -2.13
C PHE A 89 -5.49 -44.93 -0.67
N HIS A 90 -5.55 -44.00 0.29
CA HIS A 90 -5.48 -44.36 1.71
C HIS A 90 -6.69 -45.20 2.17
N HIS A 91 -7.88 -44.94 1.61
CA HIS A 91 -9.07 -45.75 1.89
C HIS A 91 -8.90 -47.19 1.36
N ALA A 92 -8.48 -47.35 0.11
CA ALA A 92 -8.22 -48.65 -0.49
C ALA A 92 -7.14 -49.42 0.29
N SER A 93 -6.06 -48.74 0.68
CA SER A 93 -4.97 -49.34 1.45
C SER A 93 -5.40 -49.81 2.85
N ARG A 94 -6.26 -49.05 3.56
CA ARG A 94 -6.84 -49.50 4.83
C ARG A 94 -7.74 -50.73 4.66
N LYS A 95 -8.56 -50.75 3.60
CA LYS A 95 -9.44 -51.89 3.29
C LYS A 95 -8.64 -53.14 2.93
N LEU A 96 -7.55 -52.97 2.17
CA LEU A 96 -6.62 -54.05 1.87
C LEU A 96 -5.99 -54.63 3.14
N HIS A 97 -5.51 -53.78 4.05
CA HIS A 97 -4.94 -54.25 5.31
C HIS A 97 -5.97 -55.02 6.15
N GLN A 98 -7.22 -54.52 6.23
CA GLN A 98 -8.31 -55.22 6.91
C GLN A 98 -8.61 -56.59 6.28
N ALA A 99 -8.64 -56.67 4.95
CA ALA A 99 -8.87 -57.91 4.22
C ALA A 99 -7.73 -58.93 4.42
N LYS A 100 -6.46 -58.50 4.37
CA LYS A 100 -5.30 -59.36 4.64
C LYS A 100 -5.30 -59.91 6.06
N ARG A 101 -5.65 -59.08 7.04
CA ARG A 101 -5.77 -59.54 8.44
C ARG A 101 -6.88 -60.58 8.59
N ALA A 102 -8.02 -60.38 7.92
CA ALA A 102 -9.10 -61.37 7.91
C ALA A 102 -8.69 -62.67 7.21
N GLU A 103 -7.87 -62.59 6.16
CA GLU A 103 -7.29 -63.76 5.48
C GLU A 103 -6.37 -64.57 6.40
N GLU A 104 -5.50 -63.91 7.18
CA GLU A 104 -4.63 -64.58 8.17
C GLU A 104 -5.45 -65.30 9.25
N ILE A 105 -6.47 -64.64 9.80
CA ILE A 105 -7.34 -65.23 10.83
C ILE A 105 -8.08 -66.46 10.29
N ILE A 106 -8.68 -66.36 9.10
CA ILE A 106 -9.42 -67.49 8.50
C ILE A 106 -8.49 -68.63 8.06
N LYS A 107 -7.24 -68.34 7.66
CA LYS A 107 -6.26 -69.39 7.35
C LYS A 107 -5.91 -70.24 8.56
N THR A 108 -5.90 -69.65 9.76
CA THR A 108 -5.64 -70.37 11.02
C THR A 108 -6.86 -71.09 11.59
N ASP A 109 -8.06 -70.82 11.07
CA ASP A 109 -9.30 -71.43 11.54
C ASP A 109 -9.57 -72.78 10.85
N LEU A 110 -9.44 -73.86 11.61
CA LEU A 110 -9.71 -75.24 11.16
C LEU A 110 -11.20 -75.51 10.93
N GLY A 111 -12.11 -74.70 11.49
CA GLY A 111 -13.56 -74.85 11.37
C GLY A 111 -14.20 -74.02 10.24
N ALA A 112 -13.43 -73.16 9.58
CA ALA A 112 -13.94 -72.29 8.52
C ALA A 112 -14.26 -73.06 7.23
N ALA A 113 -15.46 -72.82 6.68
CA ALA A 113 -15.89 -73.42 5.42
C ALA A 113 -15.05 -72.92 4.23
N ASP A 114 -14.80 -73.80 3.25
CA ASP A 114 -13.99 -73.47 2.07
C ASP A 114 -14.58 -72.30 1.26
N GLU A 115 -15.91 -72.18 1.24
CA GLU A 115 -16.64 -71.05 0.65
C GLU A 115 -16.24 -69.70 1.29
N GLN A 116 -16.07 -69.68 2.62
CA GLN A 116 -15.67 -68.47 3.36
C GLN A 116 -14.20 -68.12 3.11
N LYS A 117 -13.33 -69.14 3.06
CA LYS A 117 -11.90 -68.98 2.70
C LYS A 117 -11.76 -68.37 1.31
N LYS A 118 -12.52 -68.87 0.33
CA LYS A 118 -12.55 -68.35 -1.04
C LYS A 118 -13.03 -66.90 -1.09
N LYS A 119 -14.13 -66.58 -0.41
CA LYS A 119 -14.68 -65.21 -0.37
C LYS A 119 -13.71 -64.18 0.18
N ILE A 120 -12.95 -64.51 1.24
CA ILE A 120 -11.95 -63.60 1.79
C ILE A 120 -10.76 -63.44 0.84
N LYS A 121 -10.32 -64.52 0.20
CA LYS A 121 -9.25 -64.46 -0.81
C LYS A 121 -9.63 -63.59 -2.00
N ASP A 122 -10.86 -63.70 -2.50
CA ASP A 122 -11.37 -62.86 -3.59
C ASP A 122 -11.46 -61.38 -3.16
N SER A 123 -11.83 -61.12 -1.89
CA SER A 123 -11.84 -59.77 -1.31
C SER A 123 -10.43 -59.16 -1.22
N VAL A 124 -9.42 -59.94 -0.82
CA VAL A 124 -8.01 -59.49 -0.82
C VAL A 124 -7.58 -59.12 -2.24
N HIS A 125 -7.80 -60.01 -3.21
CA HIS A 125 -7.43 -59.75 -4.61
C HIS A 125 -8.12 -58.50 -5.18
N HIS A 126 -9.40 -58.29 -4.85
CA HIS A 126 -10.12 -57.08 -5.24
C HIS A 126 -9.47 -55.80 -4.68
N TYR A 127 -9.17 -55.77 -3.37
CA TYR A 127 -8.55 -54.59 -2.76
C TYR A 127 -7.08 -54.40 -3.14
N GLU A 128 -6.35 -55.46 -3.52
CA GLU A 128 -5.01 -55.35 -4.10
C GLU A 128 -5.05 -54.64 -5.44
N SER A 129 -5.91 -55.12 -6.36
CA SER A 129 -6.09 -54.49 -7.67
C SER A 129 -6.56 -53.03 -7.55
N LYS A 130 -7.51 -52.76 -6.64
CA LYS A 130 -8.00 -51.40 -6.39
C LYS A 130 -6.92 -50.48 -5.82
N THR A 131 -6.11 -50.98 -4.88
CA THR A 131 -5.02 -50.20 -4.29
C THR A 131 -3.96 -49.84 -5.33
N GLU A 132 -3.60 -50.78 -6.20
CA GLU A 132 -2.62 -50.53 -7.27
C GLU A 132 -3.16 -49.54 -8.31
N THR A 133 -4.44 -49.66 -8.68
CA THR A 133 -5.10 -48.69 -9.57
C THR A 133 -5.09 -47.28 -8.95
N CYS A 134 -5.52 -47.14 -7.69
CA CYS A 134 -5.49 -45.85 -7.00
C CYS A 134 -4.07 -45.31 -6.85
N ARG A 135 -3.06 -46.17 -6.64
CA ARG A 135 -1.65 -45.78 -6.58
C ARG A 135 -1.16 -45.21 -7.90
N SER A 136 -1.45 -45.89 -9.01
CA SER A 136 -1.09 -45.43 -10.35
C SER A 136 -1.74 -44.07 -10.66
N THR A 137 -3.03 -43.93 -10.39
CA THR A 137 -3.76 -42.66 -10.60
C THR A 137 -3.19 -41.53 -9.76
N TYR A 138 -2.94 -41.78 -8.47
CA TYR A 138 -2.37 -40.77 -7.58
C TYR A 138 -0.94 -40.38 -7.97
N SER A 139 -0.11 -41.35 -8.38
CA SER A 139 1.27 -41.08 -8.80
C SER A 139 1.32 -40.27 -10.09
N LYS A 140 0.47 -40.61 -11.07
CA LYS A 140 0.35 -39.84 -12.31
C LYS A 140 -0.08 -38.40 -12.04
N LEU A 141 -1.08 -38.19 -11.18
CA LEU A 141 -1.50 -36.83 -10.79
C LEU A 141 -0.34 -36.04 -10.15
N MET A 142 0.48 -36.68 -9.33
CA MET A 142 1.66 -36.04 -8.74
C MET A 142 2.72 -35.67 -9.77
N GLU A 143 2.89 -36.46 -10.83
CA GLU A 143 3.79 -36.15 -11.94
C GLU A 143 3.25 -35.00 -12.79
N ASP A 144 1.96 -35.02 -13.13
CA ASP A 144 1.29 -33.94 -13.88
C ASP A 144 1.40 -32.60 -13.12
N MET A 145 1.14 -32.60 -11.81
CA MET A 145 1.30 -31.41 -10.97
C MET A 145 2.74 -30.88 -10.92
N LYS A 146 3.74 -31.78 -10.91
CA LYS A 146 5.16 -31.37 -10.95
C LYS A 146 5.55 -30.81 -12.31
N ALA A 147 4.97 -31.33 -13.39
CA ALA A 147 5.20 -30.83 -14.74
C ALA A 147 4.62 -29.43 -14.95
N GLU A 148 3.49 -29.12 -14.30
CA GLU A 148 2.86 -27.79 -14.35
C GLU A 148 3.52 -26.75 -13.43
N GLN A 149 4.31 -27.19 -12.43
CA GLN A 149 4.93 -26.30 -11.43
C GLN A 149 5.77 -25.16 -12.04
N PRO A 150 6.68 -25.39 -13.01
CA PRO A 150 7.50 -24.31 -13.57
C PRO A 150 6.67 -23.24 -14.29
N GLY A 151 5.61 -23.64 -15.00
CA GLY A 151 4.71 -22.70 -15.68
C GLY A 151 3.92 -21.85 -14.69
N TYR A 152 3.47 -22.44 -13.58
CA TYR A 152 2.86 -21.70 -12.49
C TYR A 152 3.83 -20.67 -11.87
N GLU A 153 5.07 -21.09 -11.58
CA GLU A 153 6.09 -20.21 -11.00
C GLU A 153 6.42 -19.03 -11.91
N GLU A 154 6.53 -19.26 -13.22
CA GLU A 154 6.79 -18.21 -14.22
C GLU A 154 5.65 -17.18 -14.28
N GLU A 155 4.40 -17.64 -14.31
CA GLU A 155 3.23 -16.75 -14.35
C GLU A 155 3.06 -15.96 -13.05
N MET A 156 3.29 -16.59 -11.89
CA MET A 156 3.34 -15.89 -10.60
C MET A 156 4.42 -14.80 -10.59
N PHE A 157 5.61 -15.10 -11.14
CA PHE A 157 6.71 -14.15 -11.19
C PHE A 157 6.39 -12.95 -12.08
N LYS A 158 5.74 -13.15 -13.24
CA LYS A 158 5.31 -12.05 -14.12
C LYS A 158 4.39 -11.07 -13.40
N ILE A 159 3.46 -11.57 -12.61
CA ILE A 159 2.53 -10.74 -11.84
C ILE A 159 3.24 -10.00 -10.72
N LEU A 160 4.13 -10.71 -10.00
CA LEU A 160 4.93 -10.10 -8.95
C LEU A 160 5.80 -8.98 -9.50
N SER A 161 6.54 -9.23 -10.59
CA SER A 161 7.38 -8.22 -11.24
C SER A 161 6.58 -6.98 -11.65
N ARG A 162 5.40 -7.17 -12.27
CA ARG A 162 4.52 -6.05 -12.64
C ARG A 162 4.06 -5.25 -11.42
N THR A 163 3.75 -5.94 -10.32
CA THR A 163 3.29 -5.31 -9.08
C THR A 163 4.42 -4.54 -8.40
N ASP A 164 5.62 -5.11 -8.40
CA ASP A 164 6.83 -4.47 -7.90
C ASP A 164 7.15 -3.20 -8.69
N ASP A 165 7.07 -3.23 -10.02
CA ASP A 165 7.34 -2.06 -10.86
C ASP A 165 6.35 -0.93 -10.58
N PHE A 166 5.07 -1.27 -10.41
CA PHE A 166 4.05 -0.30 -10.03
C PHE A 166 4.32 0.31 -8.64
N GLU A 167 4.64 -0.53 -7.65
CA GLU A 167 4.91 -0.05 -6.29
C GLU A 167 6.20 0.78 -6.22
N ARG A 168 7.24 0.44 -7.00
CA ARG A 168 8.45 1.26 -7.14
C ARG A 168 8.12 2.65 -7.66
N GLU A 169 7.27 2.75 -8.68
CA GLU A 169 6.86 4.05 -9.22
C GLU A 169 6.09 4.85 -8.16
N ARG A 170 5.10 4.25 -7.49
CA ARG A 170 4.34 4.91 -6.42
C ARG A 170 5.24 5.43 -5.30
N LEU A 171 6.19 4.62 -4.83
CA LEU A 171 7.13 5.02 -3.77
C LEU A 171 8.07 6.14 -4.22
N ASN A 172 8.54 6.11 -5.48
CA ASN A 172 9.34 7.20 -6.03
C ASN A 172 8.55 8.51 -6.09
N GLN A 173 7.27 8.44 -6.47
CA GLN A 173 6.40 9.61 -6.49
C GLN A 173 6.19 10.20 -5.10
N PHE A 174 5.99 9.37 -4.08
CA PHE A 174 5.94 9.85 -2.70
C PHE A 174 7.23 10.50 -2.25
N LYS A 175 8.38 9.93 -2.62
CA LYS A 175 9.68 10.54 -2.32
C LYS A 175 9.81 11.94 -2.95
N LEU A 176 9.42 12.09 -4.22
CA LEU A 176 9.44 13.39 -4.91
C LEU A 176 8.49 14.39 -4.24
N MET A 177 7.28 13.96 -3.91
CA MET A 177 6.29 14.78 -3.22
C MET A 177 6.78 15.27 -1.85
N PHE A 178 7.37 14.39 -1.04
CA PHE A 178 7.89 14.78 0.27
C PHE A 178 9.09 15.71 0.17
N ASN A 179 9.97 15.52 -0.81
CA ASN A 179 11.07 16.45 -1.06
C ASN A 179 10.55 17.84 -1.48
N ALA A 180 9.55 17.89 -2.37
CA ALA A 180 8.92 19.15 -2.78
C ALA A 180 8.23 19.86 -1.61
N LEU A 181 7.56 19.11 -0.74
CA LEU A 181 6.95 19.66 0.47
C LEU A 181 8.01 20.22 1.43
N GLN A 182 9.10 19.48 1.64
CA GLN A 182 10.22 19.93 2.46
C GLN A 182 10.81 21.23 1.91
N GLU A 183 11.01 21.32 0.60
CA GLU A 183 11.51 22.53 -0.06
C GLU A 183 10.54 23.71 0.11
N ALA A 184 9.23 23.50 -0.08
CA ALA A 184 8.22 24.53 0.06
C ALA A 184 8.09 25.07 1.50
N VAL A 185 8.34 24.24 2.52
CA VAL A 185 8.28 24.65 3.93
C VAL A 185 9.60 25.25 4.43
N SER A 186 10.72 25.06 3.72
CA SER A 186 12.04 25.55 4.12
C SER A 186 12.21 27.05 3.87
N ILE A 187 11.62 27.88 4.73
CA ILE A 187 11.66 29.36 4.62
C ILE A 187 13.08 29.92 4.74
N GLU A 188 13.99 29.24 5.45
CA GLU A 188 15.38 29.67 5.64
C GLU A 188 16.17 29.77 4.32
N LYS A 189 15.75 29.04 3.28
CA LYS A 189 16.39 29.09 1.96
C LYS A 189 15.86 30.21 1.07
N ASP A 190 14.80 30.90 1.49
CA ASP A 190 14.20 31.99 0.73
C ASP A 190 14.98 33.29 0.93
N ALA A 191 15.58 33.80 -0.14
CA ALA A 191 16.35 35.05 -0.12
C ALA A 191 15.53 36.24 0.41
N ARG A 192 14.20 36.23 0.23
CA ARG A 192 13.30 37.28 0.74
C ARG A 192 13.27 37.32 2.27
N HIS A 193 13.41 36.17 2.92
CA HIS A 193 13.46 36.10 4.38
C HIS A 193 14.76 36.72 4.90
N THR A 194 15.90 36.45 4.26
CA THR A 194 17.18 37.10 4.57
C THR A 194 17.12 38.60 4.33
N GLU A 195 16.62 39.03 3.16
CA GLU A 195 16.47 40.45 2.83
C GLU A 195 15.59 41.19 3.84
N MET A 196 14.47 40.60 4.25
CA MET A 196 13.59 41.17 5.28
C MET A 196 14.33 41.35 6.61
N SER A 197 15.12 40.36 7.02
CA SER A 197 15.94 40.44 8.24
C SER A 197 17.00 41.55 8.13
N ASP A 198 17.69 41.65 6.99
CA ASP A 198 18.70 42.67 6.74
C ASP A 198 18.10 44.09 6.74
N LEU A 199 16.94 44.27 6.09
CA LEU A 199 16.20 45.53 6.10
C LEU A 199 15.78 45.94 7.51
N PHE A 200 15.30 44.98 8.31
CA PHE A 200 14.92 45.22 9.70
C PHE A 200 16.13 45.66 10.53
N ASN A 201 17.25 44.93 10.45
CA ASN A 201 18.48 45.26 11.17
C ASN A 201 19.04 46.64 10.74
N LYS A 202 18.97 46.95 9.44
CA LYS A 202 19.37 48.26 8.92
C LYS A 202 18.49 49.39 9.42
N ALA A 203 17.18 49.17 9.51
CA ALA A 203 16.24 50.16 10.04
C ALA A 203 16.52 50.48 11.52
N ILE A 204 16.76 49.44 12.33
CA ILE A 204 17.16 49.61 13.73
C ILE A 204 18.52 50.31 13.82
N GLY A 205 19.50 49.88 13.03
CA GLY A 205 20.85 50.46 13.03
C GLY A 205 20.90 51.92 12.58
N LYS A 206 19.88 52.40 11.83
CA LYS A 206 19.76 53.80 11.42
C LYS A 206 19.31 54.72 12.56
N HIS A 207 18.73 54.18 13.62
CA HIS A 207 18.24 54.98 14.74
C HIS A 207 19.39 55.74 15.42
N ASN A 208 19.23 57.04 15.60
CA ASN A 208 20.20 57.91 16.24
C ASN A 208 19.53 58.64 17.41
N ILE A 209 19.93 58.27 18.63
CA ILE A 209 19.35 58.81 19.86
C ILE A 209 19.57 60.32 19.97
N ASN A 210 20.73 60.83 19.53
CA ASN A 210 21.05 62.24 19.67
C ASN A 210 20.18 63.10 18.74
N SER A 211 19.90 62.66 17.52
CA SER A 211 19.02 63.40 16.62
C SER A 211 17.60 63.51 17.16
N ASP A 212 17.12 62.47 17.85
CA ASP A 212 15.79 62.46 18.43
C ASP A 212 15.72 63.38 19.66
N ILE A 213 16.75 63.37 20.50
CA ILE A 213 16.88 64.30 21.65
C ILE A 213 16.96 65.76 21.16
N GLU A 214 17.74 66.04 20.12
CA GLU A 214 17.83 67.37 19.50
C GLU A 214 16.48 67.82 18.95
N TYR A 215 15.79 66.95 18.21
CA TYR A 215 14.45 67.22 17.69
C TYR A 215 13.48 67.57 18.83
N PHE A 216 13.48 66.80 19.91
CA PHE A 216 12.61 67.05 21.07
C PHE A 216 12.94 68.38 21.75
N ASN A 217 14.23 68.65 22.01
CA ASN A 217 14.68 69.89 22.65
C ASN A 217 14.30 71.14 21.86
N LYS A 218 14.34 71.05 20.53
CA LYS A 218 13.97 72.12 19.61
C LYS A 218 12.47 72.44 19.64
N HIS A 219 11.62 71.41 19.68
CA HIS A 219 10.18 71.58 19.53
C HIS A 219 9.43 71.72 20.87
N TYR A 220 9.96 71.11 21.94
CA TYR A 220 9.29 71.03 23.23
C TYR A 220 10.19 71.34 24.42
N GLY A 221 11.51 71.45 24.22
CA GLY A 221 12.47 71.69 25.28
C GLY A 221 12.98 73.13 25.35
N ARG A 222 14.24 73.26 25.76
CA ARG A 222 14.89 74.53 26.10
C ARG A 222 15.03 75.52 24.94
N GLU A 223 14.98 75.05 23.70
CA GLU A 223 15.17 75.90 22.51
C GLU A 223 13.84 76.43 21.96
N THR A 224 12.72 76.07 22.61
CA THR A 224 11.43 76.65 22.28
C THR A 224 11.43 78.15 22.58
N LYS A 225 10.97 78.93 21.60
CA LYS A 225 10.93 80.39 21.73
C LYS A 225 9.77 80.79 22.63
N THR A 226 10.06 80.92 23.92
CA THR A 226 9.11 81.49 24.87
C THR A 226 9.28 83.00 24.92
N LYS A 227 8.19 83.74 24.69
CA LYS A 227 8.13 85.16 25.03
C LYS A 227 7.95 85.25 26.53
N TRP A 228 9.00 85.65 27.23
CA TRP A 228 8.91 85.90 28.67
C TRP A 228 8.08 87.15 28.94
N PRO A 229 7.30 87.21 30.04
CA PRO A 229 6.54 88.38 30.40
C PRO A 229 7.44 89.61 30.51
N VAL A 230 7.09 90.67 29.78
CA VAL A 230 7.71 91.99 29.88
C VAL A 230 6.61 92.96 30.31
N PHE A 231 6.98 94.06 30.93
CA PHE A 231 6.02 95.10 31.28
C PHE A 231 5.31 95.60 30.02
N GLU A 232 3.98 95.52 30.02
CA GLU A 232 3.11 96.04 28.96
C GLU A 232 2.40 97.29 29.50
N ASP A 233 2.53 98.41 28.78
CA ASP A 233 1.80 99.62 29.12
C ASP A 233 0.30 99.40 28.93
N VAL A 234 -0.52 99.94 29.85
CA VAL A 234 -1.97 99.92 29.70
C VAL A 234 -2.32 100.85 28.55
N HIS A 235 -2.72 100.29 27.41
CA HIS A 235 -3.29 101.08 26.33
C HIS A 235 -4.66 101.62 26.80
N GLU A 236 -4.77 102.94 26.99
CA GLU A 236 -6.05 103.66 27.09
C GLU A 236 -6.81 103.67 25.75
#